data_AF-A0A8J5IK19-F1
#
_entry.id   AF-A0A8J5IK19-F1
#
_cell.length_a   1.000
_cell.length_b   1.000
_cell.length_c   1.000
_cell.angle_alpha   90.00
_cell.angle_beta   90.00
_cell.angle_gamma   90.00
#
_symmetry.space_group_name_H-M   'P 1'
#
loop_
_entity.id
_entity.type
_entity.pdbx_description
1 polymer ?
#
loop_
_entity_poly.entity_id
_entity_poly.type
_entity_poly.pdbx_seq_one_letter_code
_entity_poly.pdbx_strand_id
1 'polypeptide(L)'
;MFWPFLELQGRLVYCPLADFGASGVREGQDIYAQAVVAQPVTAHMPLKNASELSGKIAVLQRGICDFVTKVLHAQQAGAVAVLVANTCDDNAGGEAFVMDAGQRVDQVAETVSIPAMMVSRSQSTDIFQQIREAYLDRKELCFTIRFLGAQTASRVLAQQESLAQQSRNAARSIELKQQREQQQQEAASLLRNRLGKVSQSKGSTAVSSSESVVATPSSSASELALDWSPTSSYSAGSTRRSHSGERSYGMSPGNNQEEVQVEEGVHAAATLAMLHWCPLTTALVIVDVQNYFTLPHGYGARRTTASSDSKKDPRGLDAQFYDRVDNVLIPTIQDVLLACRASEGMEVVYSVVESATRDGRERSRAHKHAGIHVSKNGFGAQVPKRIAPVDESDIVLSRTGVNVFAATNLDYILRNLMVTHIVVVGISVLGSCPDTTPRTPTSFSPGETIDVRYWRNNHLGGFIRWAISPVGSETASDFDDNVFFYTCRESGPDCVPADGSTYRYAGDSSGPNTISCGDTITLPDWLREGDYVLQWVWFSVGSSSGNVGWAEPQFVSCADITLTSAGSSSEPKCPTFVGGDRVTKNDNLGNNECFYFYTNSIESTQYKEVK
;
A
#
# COMPACT_ATOMS: atom_id res chain seq x y z
N MET A 1 -33.27 17.78 24.42
CA MET A 1 -31.82 17.74 24.11
C MET A 1 -31.33 16.39 24.58
N PHE A 2 -30.59 15.67 23.75
CA PHE A 2 -30.12 14.31 23.99
C PHE A 2 -28.62 14.27 23.76
N TRP A 3 -27.93 13.39 24.46
CA TRP A 3 -26.48 13.24 24.38
C TRP A 3 -26.19 11.83 23.89
N PRO A 4 -25.69 11.66 22.65
CA PRO A 4 -25.29 10.36 22.13
C PRO A 4 -23.99 9.86 22.79
N PHE A 5 -23.97 8.57 23.09
CA PHE A 5 -22.80 7.84 23.55
C PHE A 5 -22.60 6.60 22.69
N LEU A 6 -21.39 6.38 22.21
CA LEU A 6 -20.98 5.16 21.52
C LEU A 6 -20.52 4.12 22.56
N GLU A 7 -21.08 2.92 22.51
CA GLU A 7 -20.59 1.81 23.32
C GLU A 7 -19.34 1.20 22.66
N LEU A 8 -18.16 1.53 23.20
CA LEU A 8 -16.86 1.09 22.71
C LEU A 8 -16.13 0.33 23.82
N GLN A 9 -15.80 -0.95 23.58
CA GLN A 9 -15.11 -1.83 24.55
C GLN A 9 -15.79 -1.87 25.94
N GLY A 10 -17.13 -1.89 25.96
CA GLY A 10 -17.92 -1.90 27.21
C GLY A 10 -17.95 -0.57 27.97
N ARG A 11 -17.51 0.53 27.35
CA ARG A 11 -17.56 1.89 27.91
C ARG A 11 -18.42 2.80 27.02
N LEU A 12 -19.16 3.72 27.65
CA LEU A 12 -19.97 4.71 26.94
C LEU A 12 -19.14 5.94 26.59
N VAL A 13 -18.69 6.06 25.36
CA VAL A 13 -17.88 7.17 24.90
C VAL A 13 -18.79 8.30 24.41
N TYR A 14 -18.64 9.52 24.95
CA TYR A 14 -19.41 10.66 24.47
C TYR A 14 -18.95 11.09 23.08
N CYS A 15 -19.88 11.26 22.15
CA CYS A 15 -19.60 11.63 20.76
C CYS A 15 -20.52 12.79 20.36
N PRO A 16 -20.07 14.05 20.29
CA PRO A 16 -20.94 15.19 19.99
C PRO A 16 -21.83 14.95 18.77
N LEU A 17 -23.14 15.17 18.94
CA LEU A 17 -24.15 15.08 17.87
C LEU A 17 -24.01 16.31 16.96
N ALA A 18 -24.15 16.12 15.66
CA ALA A 18 -24.32 17.22 14.72
C ALA A 18 -25.58 18.04 15.04
N ASP A 19 -25.59 19.32 14.69
CA ASP A 19 -26.78 20.16 14.84
C ASP A 19 -27.84 19.94 13.74
N PHE A 20 -27.50 19.15 12.73
CA PHE A 20 -28.38 18.70 11.64
C PHE A 20 -28.63 17.17 11.70
N GLY A 21 -29.59 16.67 10.93
CA GLY A 21 -29.84 15.22 10.78
C GLY A 21 -30.52 14.51 11.95
N ALA A 22 -30.61 15.15 13.13
CA ALA A 22 -31.10 14.52 14.35
C ALA A 22 -32.63 14.62 14.59
N SER A 23 -33.43 14.97 13.57
CA SER A 23 -34.87 15.20 13.72
C SER A 23 -35.66 13.97 14.18
N GLY A 24 -35.17 12.77 13.89
CA GLY A 24 -35.76 11.48 14.29
C GLY A 24 -35.25 10.91 15.61
N VAL A 25 -34.29 11.56 16.29
CA VAL A 25 -33.62 11.02 17.47
C VAL A 25 -34.40 11.31 18.75
N ARG A 26 -34.55 10.29 19.61
CA ARG A 26 -35.23 10.39 20.91
C ARG A 26 -34.46 9.65 21.99
N GLU A 27 -34.63 10.07 23.25
CA GLU A 27 -34.07 9.35 24.40
C GLU A 27 -34.56 7.89 24.41
N GLY A 28 -33.61 6.96 24.57
CA GLY A 28 -33.86 5.51 24.57
C GLY A 28 -34.10 4.88 23.19
N GLN A 29 -34.08 5.68 22.11
CA GLN A 29 -34.12 5.16 20.73
C GLN A 29 -32.70 4.86 20.25
N ASP A 30 -32.04 3.92 20.93
CA ASP A 30 -30.67 3.52 20.66
C ASP A 30 -30.55 2.90 19.25
N ILE A 31 -29.45 3.20 18.55
CA ILE A 31 -29.14 2.60 17.25
C ILE A 31 -28.16 1.46 17.48
N TYR A 32 -28.55 0.26 17.06
CA TYR A 32 -27.68 -0.91 17.02
C TYR A 32 -27.57 -1.40 15.59
N ALA A 33 -26.38 -1.29 15.01
CA ALA A 33 -26.13 -1.71 13.63
C ALA A 33 -24.65 -2.00 13.41
N GLN A 34 -24.37 -2.77 12.36
CA GLN A 34 -23.00 -3.05 11.93
C GLN A 34 -22.31 -1.76 11.49
N ALA A 35 -21.01 -1.62 11.79
CA ALA A 35 -20.19 -0.51 11.35
C ALA A 35 -19.38 -0.88 10.11
N VAL A 36 -19.37 0.01 9.11
CA VAL A 36 -18.63 -0.18 7.86
C VAL A 36 -17.92 1.12 7.48
N VAL A 37 -16.66 1.00 7.07
CA VAL A 37 -15.88 2.14 6.56
C VAL A 37 -16.37 2.50 5.16
N ALA A 38 -16.65 3.79 4.94
CA ALA A 38 -17.10 4.25 3.63
C ALA A 38 -15.97 4.31 2.60
N GLN A 39 -16.33 4.24 1.31
CA GLN A 39 -15.41 4.37 0.19
C GLN A 39 -15.91 5.42 -0.81
N PRO A 40 -15.23 6.57 -1.01
CA PRO A 40 -14.05 7.01 -0.27
C PRO A 40 -14.39 7.32 1.20
N VAL A 41 -13.44 7.11 2.12
CA VAL A 41 -13.67 7.33 3.57
C VAL A 41 -14.05 8.78 3.88
N THR A 42 -13.62 9.72 3.05
CA THR A 42 -13.88 11.15 3.21
C THR A 42 -15.25 11.56 2.67
N ALA A 43 -15.98 10.70 1.96
CA ALA A 43 -17.33 10.95 1.45
C ALA A 43 -17.50 12.30 0.69
N HIS A 44 -16.46 12.78 0.02
CA HIS A 44 -16.50 13.99 -0.81
C HIS A 44 -17.15 13.75 -2.18
N MET A 45 -17.32 12.48 -2.54
CA MET A 45 -18.08 12.00 -3.68
C MET A 45 -19.06 10.90 -3.22
N PRO A 46 -20.05 10.52 -4.04
CA PRO A 46 -20.93 9.38 -3.76
C PRO A 46 -20.15 8.11 -3.40
N LEU A 47 -20.67 7.35 -2.44
CA LEU A 47 -19.98 6.19 -1.89
C LEU A 47 -20.05 4.99 -2.86
N LYS A 48 -18.88 4.42 -3.18
CA LYS A 48 -18.71 3.26 -4.06
C LYS A 48 -19.21 1.97 -3.45
N ASN A 49 -19.11 1.81 -2.12
CA ASN A 49 -19.54 0.61 -1.40
C ASN A 49 -20.95 0.74 -0.81
N ALA A 50 -21.87 1.39 -1.53
CA ALA A 50 -23.25 1.61 -1.05
C ALA A 50 -23.99 0.31 -0.69
N SER A 51 -23.77 -0.77 -1.43
CA SER A 51 -24.37 -2.09 -1.14
C SER A 51 -23.92 -2.64 0.22
N GLU A 52 -22.72 -2.31 0.68
CA GLU A 52 -22.21 -2.73 1.97
C GLU A 52 -22.72 -1.86 3.12
N LEU A 53 -23.13 -0.62 2.86
CA LEU A 53 -23.52 0.39 3.84
C LEU A 53 -25.03 0.44 4.13
N SER A 54 -25.85 -0.14 3.26
CA SER A 54 -27.30 -0.16 3.43
C SER A 54 -27.71 -0.80 4.78
N GLY A 55 -28.38 -0.03 5.64
CA GLY A 55 -28.80 -0.46 6.98
C GLY A 55 -27.71 -0.38 8.07
N LYS A 56 -26.53 0.17 7.75
CA LYS A 56 -25.34 0.13 8.62
C LYS A 56 -24.88 1.51 9.08
N ILE A 57 -24.00 1.55 10.07
CA ILE A 57 -23.36 2.77 10.55
C ILE A 57 -22.16 3.06 9.64
N ALA A 58 -22.19 4.19 8.95
CA ALA A 58 -21.08 4.62 8.11
C ALA A 58 -19.98 5.26 8.97
N VAL A 59 -18.75 4.76 8.85
CA VAL A 59 -17.56 5.37 9.47
C VAL A 59 -16.81 6.15 8.41
N LEU A 60 -16.74 7.46 8.61
CA LEU A 60 -16.18 8.45 7.69
C LEU A 60 -14.99 9.17 8.31
N GLN A 61 -14.19 9.84 7.49
CA GLN A 61 -13.10 10.71 7.92
C GLN A 61 -13.45 12.18 7.69
N ARG A 62 -13.08 13.05 8.65
CA ARG A 62 -13.17 14.51 8.52
C ARG A 62 -12.24 15.04 7.42
N GLY A 63 -12.65 16.13 6.75
CA GLY A 63 -11.85 16.83 5.73
C GLY A 63 -12.52 16.93 4.36
N ILE A 64 -11.91 17.64 3.40
CA ILE A 64 -12.35 17.88 2.00
C ILE A 64 -13.66 18.65 1.84
N CYS A 65 -14.79 18.05 2.23
CA CYS A 65 -16.12 18.61 2.04
C CYS A 65 -16.78 18.93 3.39
N ASP A 66 -17.85 19.72 3.34
CA ASP A 66 -18.65 20.05 4.51
C ASP A 66 -19.35 18.80 5.10
N PHE A 67 -19.71 18.89 6.38
CA PHE A 67 -20.29 17.76 7.11
C PHE A 67 -21.66 17.35 6.58
N VAL A 68 -22.47 18.30 6.06
CA VAL A 68 -23.79 18.00 5.49
C VAL A 68 -23.63 17.11 4.26
N THR A 69 -22.72 17.46 3.35
CA THR A 69 -22.42 16.68 2.15
C THR A 69 -21.98 15.25 2.49
N LYS A 70 -21.09 15.08 3.49
CA LYS A 70 -20.62 13.76 3.94
C LYS A 70 -21.77 12.86 4.38
N VAL A 71 -22.61 13.40 5.26
CA VAL A 71 -23.73 12.66 5.85
C VAL A 71 -24.80 12.39 4.80
N LEU A 72 -25.01 13.31 3.85
CA LEU A 72 -25.91 13.10 2.73
C LEU A 72 -25.48 11.95 1.82
N HIS A 73 -24.19 11.86 1.46
CA HIS A 73 -23.68 10.72 0.67
C HIS A 73 -23.82 9.39 1.41
N ALA A 74 -23.57 9.38 2.72
CA ALA A 74 -23.80 8.19 3.55
C ALA A 74 -25.29 7.81 3.62
N GLN A 75 -26.18 8.80 3.76
CA GLN A 75 -27.63 8.58 3.74
C GLN A 75 -28.10 8.02 2.38
N GLN A 76 -27.59 8.55 1.27
CA GLN A 76 -27.89 8.05 -0.07
C GLN A 76 -27.40 6.61 -0.29
N ALA A 77 -26.32 6.22 0.38
CA ALA A 77 -25.84 4.84 0.43
C ALA A 77 -26.66 3.93 1.36
N GLY A 78 -27.70 4.45 2.02
CA GLY A 78 -28.59 3.70 2.90
C GLY A 78 -28.09 3.54 4.34
N ALA A 79 -27.08 4.31 4.77
CA ALA A 79 -26.61 4.27 6.15
C ALA A 79 -27.69 4.75 7.13
N VAL A 80 -27.71 4.19 8.33
CA VAL A 80 -28.68 4.54 9.40
C VAL A 80 -28.13 5.56 10.41
N ALA A 81 -26.81 5.70 10.48
CA ALA A 81 -26.11 6.68 11.28
C ALA A 81 -24.70 6.90 10.72
N VAL A 82 -24.06 8.00 11.10
CA VAL A 82 -22.70 8.34 10.66
C VAL A 82 -21.80 8.63 11.85
N LEU A 83 -20.63 8.00 11.87
CA LEU A 83 -19.52 8.36 12.76
C LEU A 83 -18.44 9.04 11.93
N VAL A 84 -18.17 10.32 12.21
CA VAL A 84 -17.08 11.07 11.57
C VAL A 84 -15.85 11.03 12.46
N ALA A 85 -14.76 10.49 11.96
CA ALA A 85 -13.47 10.42 12.62
C ALA A 85 -12.73 11.76 12.50
N ASN A 86 -12.40 12.37 13.64
CA ASN A 86 -11.54 13.54 13.66
C ASN A 86 -10.06 13.12 13.57
N THR A 87 -9.54 13.00 12.35
CA THR A 87 -8.17 12.57 12.07
C THR A 87 -7.20 13.72 11.77
N CYS A 88 -7.66 14.97 11.81
CA CYS A 88 -6.84 16.14 11.49
C CYS A 88 -6.13 16.68 12.74
N ASP A 89 -4.83 17.02 12.59
CA ASP A 89 -4.02 17.68 13.61
C ASP A 89 -4.34 19.18 13.70
N ASP A 90 -5.54 19.49 14.18
CA ASP A 90 -5.92 20.84 14.52
C ASP A 90 -5.34 21.21 15.90
N ASN A 91 -5.09 22.50 16.16
CA ASN A 91 -4.67 23.05 17.46
C ASN A 91 -5.61 22.71 18.66
N ALA A 92 -6.69 21.96 18.42
CA ALA A 92 -7.63 21.42 19.40
C ALA A 92 -7.28 19.98 19.88
N GLY A 93 -6.13 19.42 19.48
CA GLY A 93 -5.63 18.14 20.03
C GLY A 93 -6.41 16.90 19.60
N GLY A 94 -7.15 16.96 18.49
CA GLY A 94 -7.94 15.84 17.98
C GLY A 94 -9.22 15.53 18.76
N GLU A 95 -9.66 16.43 19.63
CA GLU A 95 -10.92 16.27 20.40
C GLU A 95 -12.17 16.34 19.51
N ALA A 96 -13.25 15.68 19.93
CA ALA A 96 -14.51 15.73 19.21
C ALA A 96 -15.27 17.04 19.51
N PHE A 97 -15.95 17.59 18.50
CA PHE A 97 -16.76 18.80 18.61
C PHE A 97 -18.10 18.67 17.87
N VAL A 98 -19.05 19.56 18.15
CA VAL A 98 -20.35 19.57 17.48
C VAL A 98 -20.17 19.99 16.02
N MET A 99 -20.57 19.14 15.08
CA MET A 99 -20.54 19.45 13.65
C MET A 99 -21.72 20.36 13.30
N ASP A 100 -21.42 21.55 12.77
CA ASP A 100 -22.40 22.52 12.29
C ASP A 100 -22.61 22.38 10.78
N ALA A 101 -23.83 22.64 10.30
CA ALA A 101 -24.16 22.78 8.88
C ALA A 101 -23.43 23.97 8.20
N GLY A 102 -22.91 24.92 8.98
CA GLY A 102 -22.13 26.05 8.52
C GLY A 102 -22.98 27.14 7.86
N GLN A 103 -22.40 27.88 6.91
CA GLN A 103 -23.09 28.97 6.19
C GLN A 103 -24.19 28.47 5.21
N ARG A 104 -24.31 27.15 5.01
CA ARG A 104 -25.41 26.57 4.22
C ARG A 104 -26.66 26.47 5.11
N VAL A 105 -27.39 27.57 5.22
CA VAL A 105 -28.76 27.61 5.75
C VAL A 105 -29.77 27.30 4.62
N ASP A 106 -29.38 26.44 3.68
CA ASP A 106 -30.17 26.10 2.49
C ASP A 106 -30.75 24.68 2.60
N GLN A 107 -31.93 24.48 2.00
CA GLN A 107 -32.84 23.31 2.02
C GLN A 107 -32.20 21.90 2.04
N VAL A 108 -30.94 21.75 1.63
CA VAL A 108 -30.21 20.47 1.61
C VAL A 108 -29.94 19.94 3.02
N ALA A 109 -29.62 20.79 4.01
CA ALA A 109 -29.41 20.34 5.38
C ALA A 109 -30.70 19.74 5.99
N GLU A 110 -31.88 20.25 5.59
CA GLU A 110 -33.18 19.72 5.99
C GLU A 110 -33.47 18.34 5.38
N THR A 111 -32.80 17.97 4.29
CA THR A 111 -32.92 16.63 3.68
C THR A 111 -32.13 15.55 4.42
N VAL A 112 -31.19 15.94 5.28
CA VAL A 112 -30.46 14.99 6.12
C VAL A 112 -31.36 14.60 7.29
N SER A 113 -31.59 13.29 7.44
CA SER A 113 -32.52 12.69 8.40
C SER A 113 -31.87 11.63 9.29
N ILE A 114 -30.62 11.26 9.01
CA ILE A 114 -29.86 10.31 9.83
C ILE A 114 -28.94 11.05 10.82
N PRO A 115 -28.79 10.54 12.05
CA PRO A 115 -27.91 11.14 13.03
C PRO A 115 -26.44 10.99 12.66
N ALA A 116 -25.68 12.06 12.84
CA ALA A 116 -24.23 12.08 12.65
C ALA A 116 -23.55 12.51 13.95
N MET A 117 -22.50 11.79 14.34
CA MET A 117 -21.70 12.09 15.53
C MET A 117 -20.22 12.15 15.15
N MET A 118 -19.46 12.98 15.85
CA MET A 118 -18.01 12.97 15.73
C MET A 118 -17.35 12.20 16.86
N VAL A 119 -16.31 11.47 16.52
CA VAL A 119 -15.43 10.77 17.48
C VAL A 119 -14.06 11.44 17.51
N SER A 120 -13.38 11.41 18.66
CA SER A 120 -12.05 12.00 18.80
C SER A 120 -11.01 11.20 18.01
N ARG A 121 -9.81 11.74 17.83
CA ARG A 121 -8.70 11.05 17.16
C ARG A 121 -8.37 9.71 17.83
N SER A 122 -8.21 9.70 19.15
CA SER A 122 -7.89 8.48 19.91
C SER A 122 -8.96 7.40 19.74
N GLN A 123 -10.23 7.78 19.82
CA GLN A 123 -11.36 6.87 19.61
C GLN A 123 -11.46 6.40 18.16
N SER A 124 -11.13 7.27 17.20
CA SER A 124 -11.13 6.93 15.78
C SER A 124 -10.16 5.77 15.51
N THR A 125 -8.93 5.85 16.03
CA THR A 125 -7.92 4.80 15.89
C THR A 125 -8.44 3.47 16.43
N ASP A 126 -9.05 3.47 17.62
CA ASP A 126 -9.63 2.27 18.22
C ASP A 126 -10.79 1.68 17.40
N ILE A 127 -11.64 2.54 16.82
CA ILE A 127 -12.77 2.13 15.98
C ILE A 127 -12.27 1.50 14.68
N PHE A 128 -11.34 2.15 13.97
CA PHE A 128 -10.78 1.61 12.75
C PHE A 128 -10.04 0.29 13.00
N GLN A 129 -9.30 0.19 14.12
CA GLN A 129 -8.65 -1.04 14.52
C GLN A 129 -9.67 -2.17 14.79
N GLN A 130 -10.76 -1.91 15.53
CA GLN A 130 -11.78 -2.93 15.79
C GLN A 130 -12.51 -3.37 14.53
N ILE A 131 -12.83 -2.44 13.63
CA ILE A 131 -13.44 -2.78 12.33
C ILE A 131 -12.48 -3.67 11.53
N ARG A 132 -11.18 -3.34 11.57
CA ARG A 132 -10.14 -4.14 10.96
C ARG A 132 -10.10 -5.55 11.55
N GLU A 133 -9.95 -5.69 12.86
CA GLU A 133 -9.89 -7.00 13.51
C GLU A 133 -11.15 -7.85 13.21
N ALA A 134 -12.34 -7.24 13.25
CA ALA A 134 -13.59 -7.93 12.96
C ALA A 134 -13.67 -8.41 11.50
N TYR A 135 -13.27 -7.60 10.52
CA TYR A 135 -13.28 -8.03 9.13
C TYR A 135 -12.26 -9.15 8.86
N LEU A 136 -11.08 -9.15 9.51
CA LEU A 136 -10.13 -10.28 9.41
C LEU A 136 -10.72 -11.57 9.97
N ASP A 137 -11.44 -11.46 11.07
CA ASP A 137 -12.15 -12.57 11.70
C ASP A 137 -13.42 -13.01 10.94
N ARG A 138 -13.77 -12.33 9.84
CA ARG A 138 -15.06 -12.47 9.12
C ARG A 138 -16.27 -12.32 10.04
N LYS A 139 -16.17 -11.44 11.03
CA LYS A 139 -17.24 -11.12 11.97
C LYS A 139 -17.84 -9.76 11.64
N GLU A 140 -19.13 -9.63 11.93
CA GLU A 140 -19.81 -8.34 11.90
C GLU A 140 -19.48 -7.58 13.18
N LEU A 141 -18.87 -6.40 13.07
CA LEU A 141 -18.72 -5.49 14.20
C LEU A 141 -19.95 -4.58 14.28
N CYS A 142 -20.74 -4.74 15.34
CA CYS A 142 -21.85 -3.87 15.63
C CYS A 142 -21.48 -2.85 16.70
N PHE A 143 -21.94 -1.61 16.52
CA PHE A 143 -21.89 -0.60 17.57
C PHE A 143 -23.30 -0.28 18.07
N THR A 144 -23.36 0.08 19.35
CA THR A 144 -24.55 0.66 19.97
C THR A 144 -24.32 2.15 20.18
N ILE A 145 -25.16 2.98 19.58
CA ILE A 145 -25.22 4.41 19.83
C ILE A 145 -26.42 4.66 20.74
N ARG A 146 -26.15 5.10 21.97
CA ARG A 146 -27.17 5.35 22.99
C ARG A 146 -27.50 6.82 23.11
N PHE A 147 -28.78 7.16 23.08
CA PHE A 147 -29.22 8.54 23.25
C PHE A 147 -29.73 8.77 24.67
N LEU A 148 -28.91 9.41 25.50
CA LEU A 148 -29.20 9.62 26.92
C LEU A 148 -29.78 11.03 27.16
N GLY A 149 -30.73 11.15 28.08
CA GLY A 149 -31.20 12.44 28.57
C GLY A 149 -30.15 13.16 29.43
N ALA A 150 -30.33 14.47 29.63
CA ALA A 150 -29.36 15.35 30.28
C ALA A 150 -28.86 14.85 31.64
N GLN A 151 -29.79 14.39 32.50
CA GLN A 151 -29.47 13.95 33.85
C GLN A 151 -28.62 12.68 33.83
N THR A 152 -28.96 11.72 32.98
CA THR A 152 -28.24 10.45 32.83
C THR A 152 -26.87 10.68 32.21
N ALA A 153 -26.81 11.47 31.13
CA ALA A 153 -25.56 11.84 30.47
C ALA A 153 -24.58 12.53 31.43
N SER A 154 -25.06 13.48 32.24
CA SER A 154 -24.25 14.18 33.24
C SER A 154 -23.67 13.22 34.29
N ARG A 155 -24.45 12.22 34.74
CA ARG A 155 -23.96 11.19 35.68
C ARG A 155 -22.89 10.31 35.05
N VAL A 156 -23.09 9.88 33.80
CA VAL A 156 -22.12 9.05 33.07
C VAL A 156 -20.80 9.81 32.90
N LEU A 157 -20.86 11.06 32.44
CA LEU A 157 -19.66 11.90 32.27
C LEU A 157 -18.93 12.15 33.60
N ALA A 158 -19.65 12.48 34.67
CA ALA A 158 -19.06 12.68 36.00
C ALA A 158 -18.38 11.39 36.53
N GLN A 159 -18.99 10.22 36.28
CA GLN A 159 -18.41 8.94 36.64
C GLN A 159 -17.13 8.66 35.85
N GLN A 160 -17.12 8.95 34.54
CA GLN A 160 -15.94 8.76 33.70
C GLN A 160 -14.78 9.67 34.09
N GLU A 161 -15.06 10.94 34.38
CA GLU A 161 -14.05 11.88 34.84
C GLU A 161 -13.45 11.44 36.18
N SER A 162 -14.28 10.98 37.12
CA SER A 162 -13.83 10.42 38.40
C SER A 162 -12.91 9.20 38.21
N LEU A 163 -13.30 8.26 37.35
CA LEU A 163 -12.49 7.09 37.03
C LEU A 163 -11.16 7.49 36.35
N ALA A 164 -11.20 8.41 35.39
CA ALA A 164 -9.99 8.93 34.73
C ALA A 164 -9.05 9.61 35.73
N GLN A 165 -9.60 10.36 36.70
CA GLN A 165 -8.81 10.97 37.77
C GLN A 165 -8.17 9.93 38.68
N GLN A 166 -8.89 8.87 39.04
CA GLN A 166 -8.36 7.76 39.84
C GLN A 166 -7.23 7.03 39.10
N SER A 167 -7.41 6.72 37.80
CA SER A 167 -6.38 6.09 36.98
C SER A 167 -5.12 6.97 36.86
N ARG A 168 -5.28 8.28 36.64
CA ARG A 168 -4.14 9.22 36.61
C ARG A 168 -3.39 9.26 37.95
N ASN A 169 -4.12 9.29 39.06
CA ASN A 169 -3.51 9.26 40.40
C ASN A 169 -2.79 7.93 40.68
N ALA A 170 -3.34 6.81 40.22
CA ALA A 170 -2.72 5.49 40.35
C ALA A 170 -1.46 5.36 39.49
N ALA A 171 -1.49 5.80 38.23
CA ALA A 171 -0.31 5.82 37.36
C ALA A 171 0.82 6.66 37.98
N ARG A 172 0.49 7.85 38.50
CA ARG A 172 1.44 8.72 39.19
C ARG A 172 2.04 8.09 40.44
N SER A 173 1.25 7.32 41.20
CA SER A 173 1.75 6.65 42.40
C SER A 173 2.68 5.48 42.06
N ILE A 174 2.41 4.76 40.97
CA ILE A 174 3.29 3.71 40.43
C ILE A 174 4.61 4.32 39.96
N GLU A 175 4.56 5.41 39.18
CA GLU A 175 5.76 6.09 38.69
C GLU A 175 6.65 6.60 39.84
N LEU A 176 6.04 7.20 40.86
CA LEU A 176 6.74 7.62 42.08
C LEU A 176 7.37 6.43 42.82
N LYS A 177 6.72 5.26 42.81
CA LYS A 177 7.26 4.04 43.43
C LYS A 177 8.45 3.50 42.63
N GLN A 178 8.34 3.43 41.30
CA GLN A 178 9.44 3.02 40.42
C GLN A 178 10.65 3.95 40.56
N GLN A 179 10.44 5.26 40.62
CA GLN A 179 11.52 6.23 40.86
C GLN A 179 12.21 6.00 42.20
N ARG A 180 11.45 5.69 43.26
CA ARG A 180 12.03 5.35 44.58
C ARG A 180 12.84 4.06 44.54
N GLU A 181 12.35 3.03 43.86
CA GLU A 181 13.05 1.76 43.70
C GLU A 181 14.34 1.93 42.89
N GLN A 182 14.30 2.71 41.81
CA GLN A 182 15.47 3.05 41.00
C GLN A 182 16.52 3.82 41.82
N GLN A 183 16.10 4.83 42.61
CA GLN A 183 16.99 5.55 43.52
C GLN A 183 17.61 4.62 44.58
N GLN A 184 16.85 3.65 45.11
CA GLN A 184 17.37 2.67 46.06
C GLN A 184 18.39 1.72 45.40
N GLN A 185 18.13 1.26 44.19
CA GLN A 185 19.06 0.42 43.43
C GLN A 185 20.36 1.16 43.09
N GLU A 186 20.27 2.41 42.66
CA GLU A 186 21.43 3.27 42.40
C GLU A 186 22.24 3.49 43.69
N ALA A 187 21.59 3.84 44.80
CA ALA A 187 22.26 4.00 46.09
C ALA A 187 22.93 2.70 46.57
N ALA A 188 22.26 1.55 46.42
CA ALA A 188 22.82 0.23 46.75
C ALA A 188 24.03 -0.12 45.86
N SER A 189 23.99 0.22 44.57
CA SER A 189 25.10 0.00 43.64
C SER A 189 26.32 0.86 44.02
N LEU A 190 26.11 2.12 44.41
CA LEU A 190 27.15 3.03 44.87
C LEU A 190 27.78 2.56 46.18
N LEU A 191 26.98 2.04 47.12
CA LEU A 191 27.46 1.44 48.36
C LEU A 191 28.28 0.17 48.08
N ARG A 192 27.82 -0.71 47.19
CA ARG A 192 28.56 -1.93 46.79
C ARG A 192 29.91 -1.58 46.15
N ASN A 193 29.94 -0.56 45.29
CA ASN A 193 31.18 -0.08 44.67
C ASN A 193 32.16 0.54 45.68
N ARG A 194 31.66 1.14 46.77
CA ARG A 194 32.49 1.62 47.88
C ARG A 194 33.02 0.49 48.75
N LEU A 195 32.21 -0.53 49.04
CA LEU A 195 32.61 -1.70 49.85
C LEU A 195 33.56 -2.64 49.08
N GLY A 196 33.40 -2.79 47.77
CA GLY A 196 34.30 -3.59 46.93
C GLY A 196 35.74 -3.06 46.83
N LYS A 197 35.96 -1.77 47.13
CA LYS A 197 37.30 -1.18 47.24
C LYS A 197 38.01 -1.51 48.56
N VAL A 198 37.30 -2.02 49.57
CA VAL A 198 37.89 -2.37 50.88
C VAL A 198 38.42 -3.82 50.88
N SER A 199 37.93 -4.69 49.98
CA SER A 199 38.29 -6.13 49.98
C SER A 199 39.46 -6.52 49.07
N GLN A 200 40.11 -5.60 48.37
CA GLN A 200 41.36 -5.89 47.64
C GLN A 200 42.59 -5.67 48.52
N SER A 201 42.74 -6.46 49.58
CA SER A 201 44.04 -6.77 50.16
C SER A 201 44.02 -8.14 50.85
N LYS A 202 44.84 -9.08 50.34
CA LYS A 202 45.07 -10.50 50.76
C LYS A 202 43.98 -11.48 50.28
N GLY A 203 44.23 -12.64 49.66
CA GLY A 203 45.44 -13.38 49.28
C GLY A 203 45.09 -14.88 49.20
N SER A 204 45.42 -15.53 48.07
CA SER A 204 45.75 -16.96 47.87
C SER A 204 44.79 -18.13 48.24
N THR A 205 44.75 -19.08 47.28
CA THR A 205 44.62 -20.57 47.37
C THR A 205 43.25 -21.27 47.35
N ALA A 206 43.25 -22.35 46.56
CA ALA A 206 42.14 -23.20 46.12
C ALA A 206 41.66 -24.24 47.16
N VAL A 207 40.48 -24.84 46.93
CA VAL A 207 40.25 -26.29 46.73
C VAL A 207 38.73 -26.62 46.75
N SER A 208 38.40 -27.62 45.92
CA SER A 208 37.15 -28.35 45.63
C SER A 208 36.43 -29.02 46.82
N SER A 209 35.09 -29.07 46.79
CA SER A 209 34.29 -30.30 47.06
C SER A 209 32.78 -30.13 46.79
N SER A 210 32.30 -30.91 45.81
CA SER A 210 31.13 -31.82 45.79
C SER A 210 29.73 -31.50 46.37
N GLU A 211 28.74 -32.02 45.63
CA GLU A 211 27.40 -32.56 46.03
C GLU A 211 26.14 -31.67 46.01
N SER A 212 25.16 -32.05 45.17
CA SER A 212 23.89 -32.68 45.60
C SER A 212 22.91 -32.88 44.41
N VAL A 213 22.55 -34.14 44.11
CA VAL A 213 21.27 -34.84 44.37
C VAL A 213 20.05 -34.32 43.59
N VAL A 214 19.53 -35.20 42.72
CA VAL A 214 18.28 -35.09 41.96
C VAL A 214 17.15 -35.77 42.73
N ALA A 215 15.99 -35.11 42.85
CA ALA A 215 14.70 -35.77 43.08
C ALA A 215 13.50 -34.92 42.58
N THR A 216 12.59 -35.57 41.88
CA THR A 216 11.23 -35.18 41.46
C THR A 216 10.33 -36.42 41.64
N PRO A 217 8.98 -36.40 41.49
CA PRO A 217 7.98 -35.31 41.48
C PRO A 217 6.66 -35.63 42.26
N SER A 218 5.71 -34.67 42.25
CA SER A 218 4.23 -34.74 42.07
C SER A 218 3.55 -33.67 42.96
N SER A 219 2.45 -32.99 42.65
CA SER A 219 1.54 -32.86 41.50
C SER A 219 0.59 -31.65 41.79
N SER A 220 0.03 -31.07 40.72
CA SER A 220 -1.25 -30.34 40.63
C SER A 220 -1.33 -28.81 40.81
N ALA A 221 -2.08 -28.24 39.84
CA ALA A 221 -2.86 -27.00 39.80
C ALA A 221 -2.19 -25.65 39.44
N SER A 222 -2.44 -25.26 38.18
CA SER A 222 -3.00 -23.97 37.73
C SER A 222 -2.16 -22.68 37.72
N GLU A 223 -2.48 -21.91 36.68
CA GLU A 223 -2.32 -20.46 36.43
C GLU A 223 -1.17 -19.96 35.54
N LEU A 224 -1.63 -19.06 34.66
CA LEU A 224 -0.95 -18.26 33.66
C LEU A 224 -0.15 -17.13 34.32
N ALA A 225 1.06 -16.88 33.84
CA ALA A 225 1.62 -15.53 33.74
C ALA A 225 2.89 -15.56 32.87
N LEU A 226 2.78 -14.96 31.70
CA LEU A 226 3.91 -14.39 30.96
C LEU A 226 4.30 -13.10 31.69
N ASP A 227 5.58 -12.95 32.04
CA ASP A 227 6.13 -11.68 32.44
C ASP A 227 7.40 -11.37 31.62
N TRP A 228 7.57 -10.07 31.45
CA TRP A 228 8.26 -9.41 30.37
C TRP A 228 9.47 -8.65 30.93
N SER A 229 10.26 -8.10 30.00
CA SER A 229 11.12 -6.92 30.18
C SER A 229 12.52 -7.14 30.85
N PRO A 230 13.40 -6.12 30.84
CA PRO A 230 14.05 -5.53 29.65
C PRO A 230 15.55 -5.20 29.92
N THR A 231 16.27 -4.62 28.97
CA THR A 231 17.38 -3.68 29.30
C THR A 231 17.56 -2.57 28.26
N SER A 232 17.59 -1.36 28.80
CA SER A 232 17.85 -0.04 28.19
C SER A 232 19.35 0.31 28.15
N SER A 233 19.75 1.33 27.36
CA SER A 233 20.69 2.35 27.86
C SER A 233 20.73 3.68 27.10
N TYR A 234 20.19 4.70 27.79
CA TYR A 234 20.68 6.06 28.09
C TYR A 234 21.45 6.96 27.10
N SER A 235 20.93 8.19 27.06
CA SER A 235 21.46 9.45 26.56
C SER A 235 22.27 10.23 27.61
N ALA A 236 23.03 11.23 27.16
CA ALA A 236 23.48 12.36 27.97
C ALA A 236 23.41 13.66 27.16
N GLY A 237 22.74 14.67 27.70
CA GLY A 237 22.57 15.99 27.10
C GLY A 237 23.56 17.04 27.61
N SER A 238 23.60 18.19 26.93
CA SER A 238 24.15 19.43 27.47
C SER A 238 23.29 20.62 27.04
N THR A 239 22.96 21.44 28.03
CA THR A 239 22.10 22.64 28.01
C THR A 239 22.85 23.87 27.49
N ARG A 240 22.17 24.76 26.76
CA ARG A 240 22.48 26.20 26.80
C ARG A 240 21.30 27.10 26.42
N ARG A 241 21.31 28.25 27.08
CA ARG A 241 20.29 29.29 27.28
C ARG A 241 19.90 30.08 26.03
N SER A 242 18.70 30.62 26.12
CA SER A 242 18.05 31.67 25.34
C SER A 242 18.86 32.98 25.20
N HIS A 243 18.74 33.60 24.03
CA HIS A 243 18.81 35.05 23.88
C HIS A 243 17.91 35.52 22.74
N SER A 244 17.03 36.44 23.07
CA SER A 244 16.21 37.28 22.19
C SER A 244 17.07 38.29 21.44
N GLY A 245 16.69 38.59 20.20
CA GLY A 245 17.34 39.60 19.37
C GLY A 245 16.46 40.00 18.20
N GLU A 246 15.51 40.90 18.45
CA GLU A 246 14.85 41.70 17.44
C GLU A 246 15.89 42.57 16.70
N ARG A 247 15.84 42.58 15.36
CA ARG A 247 16.34 43.70 14.57
C ARG A 247 15.43 43.95 13.38
N SER A 248 14.69 45.05 13.49
CA SER A 248 13.98 45.70 12.40
C SER A 248 14.97 46.36 11.45
N TYR A 249 14.73 46.24 10.14
CA TYR A 249 15.01 47.31 9.18
C TYR A 249 13.88 47.31 8.16
N GLY A 250 13.07 48.37 8.18
CA GLY A 250 12.07 48.64 7.17
C GLY A 250 12.67 49.45 6.02
N MET A 251 12.25 49.13 4.80
CA MET A 251 12.11 50.08 3.69
C MET A 251 10.95 49.60 2.80
N SER A 252 10.00 50.49 2.55
CA SER A 252 8.78 50.32 1.74
C SER A 252 9.04 50.65 0.25
N PRO A 253 8.02 50.75 -0.63
CA PRO A 253 7.64 49.71 -1.59
C PRO A 253 7.87 50.13 -3.05
N GLY A 254 8.35 49.22 -3.89
CA GLY A 254 8.40 49.40 -5.33
C GLY A 254 7.31 48.58 -6.01
N ASN A 255 6.29 49.26 -6.54
CA ASN A 255 5.33 48.71 -7.50
C ASN A 255 6.07 48.00 -8.62
N ASN A 256 5.67 46.75 -8.91
CA ASN A 256 5.51 46.23 -10.26
C ASN A 256 4.58 45.01 -10.19
N GLN A 257 3.33 45.25 -10.55
CA GLN A 257 2.40 44.21 -10.98
C GLN A 257 2.92 43.68 -12.31
N GLU A 258 3.29 42.40 -12.36
CA GLU A 258 3.12 41.55 -13.54
C GLU A 258 3.25 40.08 -13.08
N GLU A 259 2.07 39.47 -12.96
CA GLU A 259 1.72 38.05 -13.11
C GLU A 259 2.83 37.00 -13.08
N VAL A 260 2.84 36.20 -12.00
CA VAL A 260 3.19 34.77 -12.05
C VAL A 260 2.16 34.00 -11.23
N GLN A 261 0.98 33.78 -11.82
CA GLN A 261 -0.01 32.81 -11.34
C GLN A 261 0.26 31.46 -11.99
N VAL A 262 1.24 30.69 -11.48
CA VAL A 262 1.43 29.29 -11.94
C VAL A 262 1.71 28.30 -10.79
N GLU A 263 1.96 28.74 -9.55
CA GLU A 263 2.36 27.81 -8.47
C GLU A 263 1.22 27.25 -7.59
N GLU A 264 0.01 27.82 -7.59
CA GLU A 264 -1.08 27.33 -6.72
C GLU A 264 -1.83 26.09 -7.27
N GLY A 265 -1.88 25.92 -8.60
CA GLY A 265 -2.68 24.86 -9.24
C GLY A 265 -2.09 23.45 -9.12
N VAL A 266 -0.76 23.32 -9.12
CA VAL A 266 -0.08 22.02 -9.05
C VAL A 266 -0.09 21.47 -7.62
N HIS A 267 0.04 22.35 -6.62
CA HIS A 267 -0.12 21.96 -5.22
C HIS A 267 -1.57 21.57 -4.92
N ALA A 268 -2.58 22.32 -5.41
CA ALA A 268 -3.98 21.97 -5.19
C ALA A 268 -4.36 20.61 -5.80
N ALA A 269 -3.86 20.26 -6.99
CA ALA A 269 -4.12 18.98 -7.64
C ALA A 269 -3.42 17.80 -6.94
N ALA A 270 -2.17 17.97 -6.49
CA ALA A 270 -1.46 16.97 -5.70
C ALA A 270 -2.08 16.80 -4.30
N THR A 271 -2.51 17.89 -3.67
CA THR A 271 -3.27 17.87 -2.41
C THR A 271 -4.63 17.19 -2.61
N LEU A 272 -5.36 17.48 -3.70
CA LEU A 272 -6.61 16.79 -4.07
C LEU A 272 -6.40 15.29 -4.32
N ALA A 273 -5.30 14.89 -4.95
CA ALA A 273 -4.96 13.48 -5.15
C ALA A 273 -4.60 12.76 -3.83
N MET A 274 -3.91 13.45 -2.90
CA MET A 274 -3.63 12.92 -1.55
C MET A 274 -4.88 12.84 -0.67
N LEU A 275 -5.92 13.63 -0.95
CA LEU A 275 -7.17 13.69 -0.18
C LEU A 275 -8.10 12.49 -0.42
N HIS A 276 -7.80 11.60 -1.36
CA HIS A 276 -8.56 10.36 -1.56
C HIS A 276 -8.13 9.21 -0.64
N TRP A 277 -7.01 9.35 0.06
CA TRP A 277 -6.37 8.23 0.77
C TRP A 277 -6.52 8.36 2.28
N CYS A 278 -6.95 7.27 2.91
CA CYS A 278 -6.97 7.14 4.37
C CYS A 278 -5.60 6.60 4.82
N PRO A 279 -4.84 7.31 5.68
CA PRO A 279 -3.59 6.77 6.22
C PRO A 279 -3.77 5.36 6.80
N LEU A 280 -4.89 5.10 7.51
CA LEU A 280 -5.21 3.82 8.15
C LEU A 280 -5.49 2.66 7.17
N THR A 281 -5.68 2.93 5.88
CA THR A 281 -5.90 1.90 4.85
C THR A 281 -4.95 2.06 3.65
N THR A 282 -3.86 2.80 3.83
CA THR A 282 -2.84 3.06 2.81
C THR A 282 -1.48 2.59 3.32
N ALA A 283 -0.63 2.07 2.43
CA ALA A 283 0.77 1.79 2.76
C ALA A 283 1.73 2.37 1.71
N LEU A 284 2.89 2.83 2.17
CA LEU A 284 4.02 3.19 1.31
C LEU A 284 4.90 1.95 1.11
N VAL A 285 5.18 1.59 -0.15
CA VAL A 285 6.07 0.49 -0.51
C VAL A 285 7.28 1.04 -1.27
N ILE A 286 8.45 1.01 -0.63
CA ILE A 286 9.74 1.43 -1.19
C ILE A 286 10.46 0.21 -1.76
N VAL A 287 10.66 0.17 -3.07
CA VAL A 287 11.21 -0.99 -3.79
C VAL A 287 12.64 -0.75 -4.25
N ASP A 288 13.56 -1.62 -3.85
CA ASP A 288 14.94 -1.73 -4.36
C ASP A 288 15.80 -0.45 -4.22
N VAL A 289 15.45 0.44 -3.32
CA VAL A 289 16.27 1.61 -2.98
C VAL A 289 17.31 1.23 -1.92
N GLN A 290 18.17 0.28 -2.27
CA GLN A 290 19.26 -0.25 -1.44
C GLN A 290 20.63 0.11 -2.04
N ASN A 291 21.68 0.05 -1.23
CA ASN A 291 23.04 0.41 -1.64
C ASN A 291 23.51 -0.33 -2.89
N TYR A 292 23.05 -1.57 -3.11
CA TYR A 292 23.40 -2.34 -4.30
C TYR A 292 22.93 -1.69 -5.61
N PHE A 293 21.76 -1.03 -5.64
CA PHE A 293 21.21 -0.40 -6.84
C PHE A 293 21.46 1.12 -6.89
N THR A 294 21.65 1.75 -5.73
CA THR A 294 21.83 3.21 -5.61
C THR A 294 23.28 3.67 -5.77
N LEU A 295 24.27 2.78 -5.64
CA LEU A 295 25.68 3.15 -5.74
C LEU A 295 26.33 2.65 -7.04
N PRO A 296 27.20 3.47 -7.69
CA PRO A 296 27.93 3.09 -8.91
C PRO A 296 28.75 1.80 -8.79
N HIS A 297 29.36 1.60 -7.62
CA HIS A 297 30.18 0.45 -7.24
C HIS A 297 29.38 -0.83 -6.96
N GLY A 298 28.05 -0.76 -6.92
CA GLY A 298 27.15 -1.89 -6.71
C GLY A 298 26.84 -2.59 -8.03
N TYR A 299 25.59 -2.47 -8.50
CA TYR A 299 25.14 -3.06 -9.76
C TYR A 299 25.90 -2.52 -10.99
N GLY A 300 26.23 -1.22 -11.02
CA GLY A 300 26.92 -0.55 -12.14
C GLY A 300 28.34 -1.07 -12.40
N ALA A 301 29.09 -1.42 -11.36
CA ALA A 301 30.46 -1.93 -11.48
C ALA A 301 30.57 -3.24 -12.28
N ARG A 302 29.47 -4.00 -12.41
CA ARG A 302 29.46 -5.27 -13.16
C ARG A 302 29.17 -5.10 -14.64
N ARG A 303 28.44 -4.06 -15.05
CA ARG A 303 28.26 -3.67 -16.46
C ARG A 303 29.60 -3.39 -17.14
N THR A 304 30.53 -2.76 -16.42
CA THR A 304 31.88 -2.48 -16.89
C THR A 304 32.81 -3.70 -17.01
N THR A 305 32.48 -4.83 -16.36
CA THR A 305 33.32 -6.05 -16.40
C THR A 305 32.87 -7.10 -17.42
N ALA A 306 31.63 -7.00 -17.93
CA ALA A 306 31.10 -7.92 -18.94
C ALA A 306 31.42 -7.50 -20.39
N SER A 307 31.91 -6.28 -20.61
CA SER A 307 32.44 -5.82 -21.89
C SER A 307 33.96 -5.70 -21.80
N SER A 308 34.69 -6.65 -22.38
CA SER A 308 36.11 -6.49 -22.69
C SER A 308 36.39 -5.43 -23.77
N ASP A 309 35.37 -4.69 -24.21
CA ASP A 309 35.52 -3.50 -25.03
C ASP A 309 35.52 -2.25 -24.15
N SER A 310 36.69 -1.63 -24.08
CA SER A 310 36.97 -0.33 -23.49
C SER A 310 36.32 0.81 -24.29
N LYS A 311 34.99 0.81 -24.38
CA LYS A 311 34.22 2.01 -24.70
C LYS A 311 33.42 2.37 -23.46
N LYS A 312 33.93 3.36 -22.71
CA LYS A 312 33.07 4.23 -21.89
C LYS A 312 31.83 4.53 -22.72
N ASP A 313 30.64 4.28 -22.18
CA ASP A 313 29.39 4.70 -22.83
C ASP A 313 29.54 6.18 -23.23
N PRO A 314 29.54 6.52 -24.53
CA PRO A 314 29.87 7.86 -25.01
C PRO A 314 28.88 8.95 -24.53
N ARG A 315 27.78 8.56 -23.87
CA ARG A 315 26.64 9.42 -23.54
C ARG A 315 26.47 9.74 -22.05
N GLY A 316 27.26 9.14 -21.15
CA GLY A 316 27.18 9.44 -19.70
C GLY A 316 25.88 8.99 -19.02
N LEU A 317 25.17 8.00 -19.58
CA LEU A 317 23.83 7.59 -19.11
C LEU A 317 23.83 6.98 -17.71
N ASP A 318 24.87 6.21 -17.35
CA ASP A 318 25.01 5.67 -15.98
C ASP A 318 25.26 6.80 -14.96
N ALA A 319 25.98 7.87 -15.33
CA ALA A 319 26.22 9.01 -14.44
C ALA A 319 24.94 9.81 -14.19
N GLN A 320 24.12 10.02 -15.24
CA GLN A 320 22.82 10.68 -15.11
C GLN A 320 21.83 9.88 -14.26
N PHE A 321 21.87 8.54 -14.33
CA PHE A 321 21.04 7.70 -13.46
C PHE A 321 21.37 7.90 -11.98
N TYR A 322 22.66 7.77 -11.61
CA TYR A 322 23.08 7.93 -10.21
C TYR A 322 22.90 9.37 -9.71
N ASP A 323 23.10 10.37 -10.58
CA ASP A 323 22.80 11.77 -10.27
C ASP A 323 21.31 11.96 -9.93
N ARG A 324 20.39 11.38 -10.73
CA ARG A 324 18.95 11.40 -10.43
C ARG A 324 18.60 10.62 -9.17
N VAL A 325 19.30 9.52 -8.87
CA VAL A 325 19.11 8.78 -7.62
C VAL A 325 19.44 9.69 -6.42
N ASP A 326 20.60 10.34 -6.43
CA ASP A 326 21.07 11.15 -5.31
C ASP A 326 20.34 12.49 -5.14
N ASN A 327 20.00 13.14 -6.26
CA ASN A 327 19.46 14.50 -6.30
C ASN A 327 17.94 14.58 -6.50
N VAL A 328 17.27 13.49 -6.91
CA VAL A 328 15.81 13.49 -7.13
C VAL A 328 15.13 12.39 -6.32
N LEU A 329 15.49 11.13 -6.55
CA LEU A 329 14.79 9.98 -5.94
C LEU A 329 14.92 9.98 -4.41
N ILE A 330 16.15 10.03 -3.88
CA ILE A 330 16.37 9.96 -2.44
C ILE A 330 15.72 11.16 -1.72
N PRO A 331 15.90 12.43 -2.15
CA PRO A 331 15.17 13.56 -1.55
C PRO A 331 13.65 13.38 -1.57
N THR A 332 13.08 12.93 -2.71
CA THR A 332 11.63 12.70 -2.82
C THR A 332 11.16 11.64 -1.81
N ILE A 333 11.91 10.56 -1.64
CA ILE A 333 11.60 9.53 -0.64
C ILE A 333 11.71 10.09 0.78
N GLN A 334 12.64 11.01 1.07
CA GLN A 334 12.74 11.66 2.38
C GLN A 334 11.48 12.49 2.68
N ASP A 335 10.99 13.25 1.71
CA ASP A 335 9.77 14.07 1.85
C ASP A 335 8.53 13.19 2.04
N VAL A 336 8.41 12.13 1.25
CA VAL A 336 7.32 11.17 1.36
C VAL A 336 7.37 10.45 2.71
N LEU A 337 8.54 9.97 3.16
CA LEU A 337 8.70 9.33 4.46
C LEU A 337 8.34 10.27 5.62
N LEU A 338 8.69 11.55 5.53
CA LEU A 338 8.32 12.55 6.53
C LEU A 338 6.80 12.67 6.63
N ALA A 339 6.11 12.79 5.49
CA ALA A 339 4.65 12.86 5.45
C ALA A 339 4.00 11.56 5.95
N CYS A 340 4.54 10.41 5.55
CA CYS A 340 4.02 9.11 5.95
C CYS A 340 4.16 8.87 7.45
N ARG A 341 5.34 9.12 8.01
CA ARG A 341 5.61 8.90 9.44
C ARG A 341 4.95 9.95 10.35
N ALA A 342 4.65 11.14 9.83
CA ALA A 342 3.84 12.13 10.54
C ALA A 342 2.35 11.75 10.59
N SER A 343 1.88 10.90 9.67
CA SER A 343 0.50 10.43 9.63
C SER A 343 0.36 9.18 10.50
N GLU A 344 -0.49 9.23 11.53
CA GLU A 344 -0.79 8.02 12.32
C GLU A 344 -1.51 6.98 11.46
N GLY A 345 -1.02 5.74 11.49
CA GLY A 345 -1.68 4.58 10.89
C GLY A 345 -1.28 4.23 9.46
N MET A 346 -0.41 5.00 8.81
CA MET A 346 0.13 4.63 7.49
C MET A 346 1.40 3.79 7.63
N GLU A 347 1.37 2.61 7.03
CA GLU A 347 2.45 1.62 7.15
C GLU A 347 3.54 1.88 6.10
N VAL A 348 4.80 1.81 6.52
CA VAL A 348 5.97 1.96 5.63
C VAL A 348 6.63 0.60 5.45
N VAL A 349 6.72 0.16 4.19
CA VAL A 349 7.27 -1.15 3.82
C VAL A 349 8.43 -0.98 2.84
N TYR A 350 9.57 -1.58 3.14
CA TYR A 350 10.72 -1.68 2.26
C TYR A 350 10.81 -3.08 1.67
N SER A 351 10.97 -3.19 0.36
CA SER A 351 11.40 -4.42 -0.28
C SER A 351 12.87 -4.33 -0.64
N VAL A 352 13.67 -5.28 -0.13
CA VAL A 352 15.11 -5.34 -0.41
C VAL A 352 15.49 -6.67 -1.06
N VAL A 353 16.28 -6.63 -2.13
CA VAL A 353 16.89 -7.82 -2.71
C VAL A 353 18.01 -8.31 -1.80
N GLU A 354 17.84 -9.51 -1.24
CA GLU A 354 18.81 -10.12 -0.35
C GLU A 354 18.77 -11.64 -0.48
N SER A 355 19.94 -12.26 -0.63
CA SER A 355 20.05 -13.71 -0.67
C SER A 355 19.83 -14.34 0.70
N ALA A 356 19.07 -15.43 0.75
CA ALA A 356 18.89 -16.22 1.96
C ALA A 356 20.10 -17.13 2.24
N THR A 357 20.83 -17.58 1.21
CA THR A 357 22.06 -18.36 1.37
C THR A 357 23.29 -17.53 0.99
N ARG A 358 24.45 -17.89 1.56
CA ARG A 358 25.71 -17.16 1.34
C ARG A 358 26.15 -17.13 -0.14
N ASP A 359 25.84 -18.20 -0.87
CA ASP A 359 26.12 -18.37 -2.31
C ASP A 359 24.95 -17.90 -3.20
N GLY A 360 23.82 -17.50 -2.59
CA GLY A 360 22.64 -17.04 -3.29
C GLY A 360 22.04 -18.10 -4.22
N ARG A 361 22.16 -19.39 -3.86
CA ARG A 361 21.69 -20.51 -4.68
C ARG A 361 20.17 -20.61 -4.72
N GLU A 362 19.49 -20.06 -3.72
CA GLU A 362 18.04 -19.93 -3.60
C GLU A 362 17.47 -18.79 -4.44
N ARG A 363 18.31 -17.87 -4.94
CA ARG A 363 17.84 -16.75 -5.75
C ARG A 363 17.05 -17.23 -6.95
N SER A 364 16.07 -16.42 -7.33
CA SER A 364 15.31 -16.58 -8.56
C SER A 364 16.26 -16.69 -9.75
N ARG A 365 15.81 -17.42 -10.78
CA ARG A 365 16.57 -17.57 -12.01
C ARG A 365 16.82 -16.22 -12.69
N ALA A 366 15.88 -15.28 -12.58
CA ALA A 366 16.02 -13.90 -13.06
C ALA A 366 17.20 -13.17 -12.37
N HIS A 367 17.29 -13.22 -11.04
CA HIS A 367 18.44 -12.65 -10.31
C HIS A 367 19.75 -13.37 -10.64
N LYS A 368 19.73 -14.69 -10.86
CA LYS A 368 20.91 -15.44 -11.32
C LYS A 368 21.36 -15.01 -12.71
N HIS A 369 20.43 -14.86 -13.65
CA HIS A 369 20.70 -14.47 -15.04
C HIS A 369 21.18 -13.02 -15.14
N ALA A 370 20.56 -12.10 -14.39
CA ALA A 370 20.99 -10.71 -14.29
C ALA A 370 22.27 -10.52 -13.46
N GLY A 371 22.85 -11.60 -12.91
CA GLY A 371 24.03 -11.54 -12.04
C GLY A 371 23.79 -10.77 -10.73
N ILE A 372 22.53 -10.57 -10.33
CA ILE A 372 22.14 -9.84 -9.11
C ILE A 372 22.31 -10.78 -7.91
N HIS A 373 23.43 -10.68 -7.22
CA HIS A 373 23.67 -11.39 -5.96
C HIS A 373 23.97 -10.37 -4.86
N VAL A 374 23.01 -10.21 -3.95
CA VAL A 374 23.18 -9.38 -2.77
C VAL A 374 23.33 -10.31 -1.58
N SER A 375 24.52 -10.35 -0.98
CA SER A 375 24.81 -11.26 0.14
C SER A 375 23.95 -10.94 1.36
N LYS A 376 23.49 -11.96 2.07
CA LYS A 376 22.79 -11.83 3.35
C LYS A 376 23.57 -10.95 4.34
N ASN A 377 22.89 -10.00 4.97
CA ASN A 377 23.42 -8.99 5.90
C ASN A 377 24.55 -8.12 5.30
N GLY A 378 24.70 -8.13 3.96
CA GLY A 378 25.75 -7.40 3.28
C GLY A 378 25.43 -5.92 3.14
N PHE A 379 26.48 -5.11 2.93
CA PHE A 379 26.33 -3.68 2.69
C PHE A 379 25.35 -3.35 1.54
N GLY A 380 25.32 -4.18 0.49
CA GLY A 380 24.41 -4.02 -0.65
C GLY A 380 22.92 -4.25 -0.33
N ALA A 381 22.60 -5.01 0.73
CA ALA A 381 21.22 -5.23 1.18
C ALA A 381 20.69 -4.06 2.02
N GLN A 382 21.60 -3.22 2.55
CA GLN A 382 21.23 -2.09 3.37
C GLN A 382 20.64 -0.96 2.52
N VAL A 383 19.59 -0.33 3.04
CA VAL A 383 19.01 0.91 2.50
C VAL A 383 19.96 2.09 2.81
N PRO A 384 20.12 3.08 1.91
CA PRO A 384 20.95 4.25 2.17
C PRO A 384 20.54 4.96 3.46
N LYS A 385 21.53 5.39 4.25
CA LYS A 385 21.32 6.03 5.57
C LYS A 385 20.33 7.20 5.56
N ARG A 386 20.25 7.94 4.44
CA ARG A 386 19.36 9.09 4.26
C ARG A 386 17.86 8.74 4.34
N ILE A 387 17.51 7.50 4.02
CA ILE A 387 16.14 6.97 3.94
C ILE A 387 16.03 5.62 4.65
N ALA A 388 16.90 5.36 5.63
CA ALA A 388 16.96 4.09 6.33
C ALA A 388 15.61 3.77 7.00
N PRO A 389 15.21 2.48 7.01
CA PRO A 389 14.08 2.02 7.81
C PRO A 389 14.28 2.36 9.29
N VAL A 390 13.20 2.65 9.98
CA VAL A 390 13.15 2.76 11.44
C VAL A 390 12.81 1.38 12.01
N ASP A 391 13.73 0.79 12.77
CA ASP A 391 13.63 -0.60 13.25
C ASP A 391 12.36 -0.90 14.07
N GLU A 392 11.79 0.12 14.74
CA GLU A 392 10.62 -0.03 15.61
C GLU A 392 9.28 0.03 14.86
N SER A 393 9.23 0.62 13.65
CA SER A 393 7.97 0.93 12.95
C SER A 393 7.90 0.45 11.51
N ASP A 394 9.02 0.34 10.80
CA ASP A 394 9.01 0.09 9.37
C ASP A 394 9.18 -1.42 9.08
N ILE A 395 8.42 -1.91 8.10
CA ILE A 395 8.48 -3.32 7.69
C ILE A 395 9.55 -3.48 6.62
N VAL A 396 10.52 -4.38 6.83
CA VAL A 396 11.56 -4.68 5.81
C VAL A 396 11.40 -6.12 5.34
N LEU A 397 11.10 -6.29 4.05
CA LEU A 397 10.89 -7.58 3.41
C LEU A 397 12.05 -7.90 2.46
N SER A 398 12.93 -8.80 2.92
CA SER A 398 13.98 -9.38 2.09
C SER A 398 13.39 -10.34 1.05
N ARG A 399 13.79 -10.19 -0.21
CA ARG A 399 13.33 -11.03 -1.32
C ARG A 399 14.46 -11.56 -2.18
N THR A 400 14.24 -12.76 -2.70
CA THR A 400 15.19 -13.47 -3.56
C THR A 400 14.73 -13.54 -5.03
N GLY A 401 13.55 -12.99 -5.34
CA GLY A 401 12.94 -12.93 -6.67
C GLY A 401 12.47 -11.52 -7.05
N VAL A 402 12.03 -11.32 -8.29
CA VAL A 402 11.74 -9.98 -8.87
C VAL A 402 10.42 -9.39 -8.37
N ASN A 403 9.34 -10.18 -8.42
CA ASN A 403 8.02 -9.73 -7.98
C ASN A 403 7.95 -9.76 -6.45
N VAL A 404 7.71 -8.59 -5.82
CA VAL A 404 7.63 -8.46 -4.36
C VAL A 404 6.49 -9.31 -3.78
N PHE A 405 5.32 -9.37 -4.42
CA PHE A 405 4.18 -10.15 -3.94
C PHE A 405 4.39 -11.67 -4.05
N ALA A 406 5.15 -12.12 -5.04
CA ALA A 406 5.44 -13.56 -5.22
C ALA A 406 6.65 -14.03 -4.41
N ALA A 407 7.61 -13.14 -4.13
CA ALA A 407 8.87 -13.47 -3.46
C ALA A 407 8.89 -13.11 -1.98
N THR A 408 7.79 -12.56 -1.43
CA THR A 408 7.63 -12.20 -0.02
C THR A 408 6.21 -12.51 0.45
N ASN A 409 5.93 -12.29 1.73
CA ASN A 409 4.59 -12.32 2.31
C ASN A 409 3.89 -10.94 2.29
N LEU A 410 4.27 -10.04 1.38
CA LEU A 410 3.70 -8.68 1.32
C LEU A 410 2.17 -8.68 1.20
N ASP A 411 1.59 -9.51 0.32
CA ASP A 411 0.13 -9.59 0.16
C ASP A 411 -0.56 -9.97 1.48
N TYR A 412 -0.05 -11.00 2.15
CA TYR A 412 -0.54 -11.43 3.47
C TYR A 412 -0.49 -10.29 4.50
N ILE A 413 0.63 -9.56 4.56
CA ILE A 413 0.80 -8.42 5.47
C ILE A 413 -0.21 -7.31 5.16
N LEU A 414 -0.29 -6.87 3.90
CA LEU A 414 -1.17 -5.77 3.49
C LEU A 414 -2.65 -6.10 3.71
N ARG A 415 -3.07 -7.34 3.44
CA ARG A 415 -4.43 -7.82 3.71
C ARG A 415 -4.76 -7.77 5.21
N ASN A 416 -3.84 -8.25 6.05
CA ASN A 416 -4.00 -8.21 7.50
C ASN A 416 -4.00 -6.79 8.07
N LEU A 417 -3.32 -5.86 7.40
CA LEU A 417 -3.32 -4.45 7.76
C LEU A 417 -4.53 -3.68 7.21
N MET A 418 -5.37 -4.31 6.37
CA MET A 418 -6.45 -3.68 5.59
C MET A 418 -5.99 -2.52 4.71
N VAL A 419 -4.80 -2.68 4.16
CA VAL A 419 -4.34 -1.79 3.12
C VAL A 419 -5.18 -2.04 1.87
N THR A 420 -5.84 -0.98 1.43
CA THR A 420 -6.65 -0.92 0.20
C THR A 420 -5.95 -0.11 -0.88
N HIS A 421 -4.96 0.71 -0.50
CA HIS A 421 -4.20 1.58 -1.40
C HIS A 421 -2.70 1.43 -1.14
N ILE A 422 -1.91 1.26 -2.19
CA ILE A 422 -0.45 1.16 -2.09
C ILE A 422 0.17 2.30 -2.87
N VAL A 423 1.03 3.07 -2.22
CA VAL A 423 1.90 4.06 -2.87
C VAL A 423 3.24 3.40 -3.11
N VAL A 424 3.67 3.29 -4.37
CA VAL A 424 4.92 2.61 -4.73
C VAL A 424 5.95 3.63 -5.20
N VAL A 425 7.15 3.61 -4.60
CA VAL A 425 8.31 4.38 -5.05
C VAL A 425 9.53 3.47 -5.08
N GLY A 426 10.44 3.64 -6.04
CA GLY A 426 11.60 2.75 -6.08
C GLY A 426 12.37 2.71 -7.37
N ILE A 427 13.27 1.75 -7.45
CA ILE A 427 14.09 1.45 -8.63
C ILE A 427 13.61 0.13 -9.21
N SER A 428 13.14 0.11 -10.47
CA SER A 428 12.88 -1.15 -11.18
C SER A 428 14.12 -1.55 -11.98
N VAL A 429 14.71 -2.69 -11.62
CA VAL A 429 15.95 -3.19 -12.25
C VAL A 429 15.69 -4.29 -13.27
N LEU A 430 14.47 -4.85 -13.28
CA LEU A 430 14.03 -5.91 -14.19
C LEU A 430 12.56 -5.68 -14.58
N GLY A 431 12.35 -4.76 -15.53
CA GLY A 431 11.10 -4.62 -16.30
C GLY A 431 10.18 -3.48 -15.86
N SER A 432 10.38 -2.30 -16.43
CA SER A 432 9.32 -1.46 -17.00
C SER A 432 9.90 -0.73 -18.22
N CYS A 433 9.04 -0.38 -19.18
CA CYS A 433 9.34 0.07 -20.55
C CYS A 433 10.68 0.81 -20.73
N PRO A 434 11.59 0.33 -21.60
CA PRO A 434 12.89 0.97 -21.81
C PRO A 434 12.83 2.27 -22.64
N ASP A 435 11.66 2.80 -22.96
CA ASP A 435 11.51 3.99 -23.80
C ASP A 435 10.39 4.87 -23.23
N THR A 436 10.75 5.88 -22.44
CA THR A 436 9.88 7.03 -22.08
C THR A 436 10.04 8.18 -23.06
N THR A 437 10.79 7.98 -24.14
CA THR A 437 10.75 8.83 -25.31
C THR A 437 9.51 8.44 -26.12
N PRO A 438 8.49 9.30 -26.24
CA PRO A 438 7.39 9.05 -27.16
C PRO A 438 8.01 8.83 -28.53
N ARG A 439 7.87 7.63 -29.08
CA ARG A 439 8.10 7.44 -30.51
C ARG A 439 6.97 8.13 -31.24
N THR A 440 7.24 8.61 -32.44
CA THR A 440 6.19 9.14 -33.31
C THR A 440 5.07 8.10 -33.39
N PRO A 441 3.82 8.44 -33.04
CA PRO A 441 2.70 7.52 -33.14
C PRO A 441 2.63 6.94 -34.55
N THR A 442 2.34 5.66 -34.65
CA THR A 442 2.15 5.04 -35.98
C THR A 442 0.71 5.28 -36.41
N SER A 443 0.54 5.84 -37.60
CA SER A 443 -0.77 6.16 -38.15
C SER A 443 -1.41 4.94 -38.81
N PHE A 444 -2.68 4.70 -38.49
CA PHE A 444 -3.50 3.64 -39.09
C PHE A 444 -4.87 4.19 -39.50
N SER A 445 -5.59 3.42 -40.30
CA SER A 445 -7.02 3.65 -40.56
C SER A 445 -7.86 2.81 -39.60
N PRO A 446 -9.04 3.28 -39.15
CA PRO A 446 -10.02 2.43 -38.50
C PRO A 446 -10.37 1.22 -39.39
N GLY A 447 -10.54 0.04 -38.79
CA GLY A 447 -10.78 -1.20 -39.54
C GLY A 447 -9.55 -1.76 -40.24
N GLU A 448 -8.38 -1.11 -40.15
CA GLU A 448 -7.15 -1.63 -40.74
C GLU A 448 -6.70 -2.90 -40.00
N THR A 449 -6.34 -3.91 -40.79
CA THR A 449 -5.70 -5.11 -40.28
C THR A 449 -4.20 -4.86 -40.17
N ILE A 450 -3.69 -4.86 -38.94
CA ILE A 450 -2.29 -4.59 -38.63
C ILE A 450 -1.57 -5.86 -38.19
N ASP A 451 -0.30 -5.97 -38.55
CA ASP A 451 0.56 -7.07 -38.11
C ASP A 451 1.20 -6.75 -36.76
N VAL A 452 0.90 -7.54 -35.72
CA VAL A 452 1.44 -7.35 -34.38
C VAL A 452 2.33 -8.51 -34.00
N ARG A 453 3.57 -8.21 -33.61
CA ARG A 453 4.59 -9.23 -33.31
C ARG A 453 5.11 -9.11 -31.89
N TYR A 454 5.30 -10.27 -31.27
CA TYR A 454 5.90 -10.42 -29.95
C TYR A 454 6.72 -11.70 -29.91
N TRP A 455 7.80 -11.68 -29.15
CA TRP A 455 8.74 -12.80 -29.10
C TRP A 455 8.22 -13.92 -28.19
N ARG A 456 8.33 -15.16 -28.67
CA ARG A 456 8.06 -16.35 -27.89
C ARG A 456 9.34 -16.85 -27.23
N ASN A 457 9.32 -16.92 -25.90
CA ASN A 457 10.38 -17.48 -25.08
C ASN A 457 10.08 -18.97 -24.75
N ASN A 458 10.55 -19.48 -23.61
CA ASN A 458 10.27 -20.81 -23.06
C ASN A 458 8.80 -21.04 -22.60
N HIS A 459 7.97 -20.00 -22.59
CA HIS A 459 6.59 -20.07 -22.13
C HIS A 459 5.61 -20.34 -23.29
N LEU A 460 4.57 -21.12 -23.00
CA LEU A 460 3.62 -21.69 -23.95
C LEU A 460 2.20 -21.26 -23.63
N GLY A 461 1.34 -21.23 -24.64
CA GLY A 461 -0.10 -21.09 -24.46
C GLY A 461 -0.56 -19.78 -23.83
N GLY A 462 -1.85 -19.72 -23.57
CA GLY A 462 -2.54 -18.52 -23.11
C GLY A 462 -3.16 -17.70 -24.21
N PHE A 463 -3.75 -16.59 -23.79
CA PHE A 463 -4.43 -15.66 -24.68
C PHE A 463 -3.93 -14.24 -24.44
N ILE A 464 -4.06 -13.42 -25.47
CA ILE A 464 -3.77 -12.00 -25.43
C ILE A 464 -5.10 -11.26 -25.48
N ARG A 465 -5.26 -10.31 -24.57
CA ARG A 465 -6.31 -9.30 -24.60
C ARG A 465 -5.77 -8.03 -25.22
N TRP A 466 -6.50 -7.49 -26.18
CA TRP A 466 -6.23 -6.21 -26.81
C TRP A 466 -7.27 -5.19 -26.37
N ALA A 467 -6.79 -4.06 -25.88
CA ALA A 467 -7.61 -2.93 -25.47
C ALA A 467 -7.04 -1.65 -26.09
N ILE A 468 -7.88 -0.65 -26.27
CA ILE A 468 -7.48 0.61 -26.87
C ILE A 468 -8.13 1.79 -26.13
N SER A 469 -7.32 2.74 -25.70
CA SER A 469 -7.76 3.88 -24.89
C SER A 469 -7.41 5.19 -25.59
N PRO A 470 -8.29 6.21 -25.61
CA PRO A 470 -7.91 7.54 -26.05
C PRO A 470 -6.76 8.09 -25.21
N VAL A 471 -5.82 8.81 -25.83
CA VAL A 471 -4.71 9.42 -25.08
C VAL A 471 -5.24 10.37 -23.99
N GLY A 472 -4.75 10.21 -22.77
CA GLY A 472 -5.17 10.95 -21.56
C GLY A 472 -6.26 10.27 -20.72
N SER A 473 -6.80 9.13 -21.16
CA SER A 473 -7.85 8.36 -20.45
C SER A 473 -7.34 7.01 -19.89
N GLU A 474 -6.03 6.75 -19.95
CA GLU A 474 -5.40 5.42 -19.81
C GLU A 474 -5.38 4.89 -18.37
N THR A 475 -6.54 4.65 -17.80
CA THR A 475 -6.70 3.97 -16.51
C THR A 475 -6.88 2.47 -16.70
N ALA A 476 -6.64 1.67 -15.65
CA ALA A 476 -6.89 0.24 -15.70
C ALA A 476 -8.37 -0.09 -16.05
N SER A 477 -9.32 0.66 -15.48
CA SER A 477 -10.75 0.51 -15.78
C SER A 477 -11.05 0.83 -17.24
N ASP A 478 -10.45 1.91 -17.76
CA ASP A 478 -10.67 2.32 -19.15
C ASP A 478 -10.18 1.25 -20.13
N PHE A 479 -9.00 0.64 -19.90
CA PHE A 479 -8.55 -0.49 -20.71
C PHE A 479 -9.42 -1.74 -20.54
N ASP A 480 -9.99 -1.98 -19.37
CA ASP A 480 -10.89 -3.12 -19.14
C ASP A 480 -12.25 -2.91 -19.83
N ASP A 481 -12.73 -1.68 -19.91
CA ASP A 481 -13.98 -1.30 -20.58
C ASP A 481 -13.81 -1.24 -22.12
N ASN A 482 -12.62 -0.88 -22.60
CA ASN A 482 -12.32 -0.73 -24.04
C ASN A 482 -11.59 -1.93 -24.64
N VAL A 483 -11.90 -3.13 -24.17
CA VAL A 483 -11.41 -4.39 -24.76
C VAL A 483 -12.15 -4.67 -26.06
N PHE A 484 -11.43 -4.83 -27.17
CA PHE A 484 -12.05 -5.08 -28.48
C PHE A 484 -11.70 -6.45 -29.07
N PHE A 485 -10.58 -7.05 -28.65
CA PHE A 485 -10.10 -8.27 -29.30
C PHE A 485 -9.33 -9.21 -28.38
N TYR A 486 -9.48 -10.51 -28.61
CA TYR A 486 -8.73 -11.57 -27.95
C TYR A 486 -8.13 -12.53 -28.98
N THR A 487 -6.88 -12.95 -28.76
CA THR A 487 -6.20 -13.94 -29.62
C THR A 487 -5.48 -14.99 -28.79
N CYS A 488 -5.21 -16.16 -29.35
CA CYS A 488 -4.26 -17.08 -28.72
C CYS A 488 -2.83 -16.54 -28.78
N ARG A 489 -2.00 -16.81 -27.76
CA ARG A 489 -0.62 -16.33 -27.69
C ARG A 489 0.22 -16.82 -28.87
N GLU A 490 0.15 -18.11 -29.20
CA GLU A 490 0.98 -18.71 -30.25
C GLU A 490 0.23 -18.80 -31.60
N SER A 491 -0.50 -17.74 -31.94
CA SER A 491 -1.21 -17.58 -33.21
C SER A 491 -0.29 -17.09 -34.34
N GLY A 492 -0.81 -17.05 -35.58
CA GLY A 492 -0.06 -16.70 -36.79
C GLY A 492 0.77 -17.84 -37.42
N PRO A 493 1.16 -17.69 -38.70
CA PRO A 493 1.95 -18.70 -39.43
C PRO A 493 3.44 -18.74 -39.03
N ASP A 494 3.97 -17.63 -38.49
CA ASP A 494 5.40 -17.46 -38.20
C ASP A 494 5.82 -17.90 -36.79
N CYS A 495 4.86 -18.34 -35.96
CA CYS A 495 5.10 -18.77 -34.59
C CYS A 495 5.76 -20.18 -34.49
N VAL A 496 6.47 -20.61 -35.53
CA VAL A 496 7.15 -21.90 -35.63
C VAL A 496 8.65 -21.72 -35.34
N PRO A 497 9.31 -22.64 -34.61
CA PRO A 497 10.76 -22.65 -34.46
C PRO A 497 11.47 -22.60 -35.81
N ALA A 498 12.57 -21.83 -35.92
CA ALA A 498 13.34 -21.73 -37.16
C ALA A 498 13.89 -23.08 -37.67
N ASP A 499 14.02 -24.08 -36.80
CA ASP A 499 14.42 -25.45 -37.14
C ASP A 499 13.24 -26.35 -37.57
N GLY A 500 12.01 -25.82 -37.62
CA GLY A 500 10.80 -26.55 -37.99
C GLY A 500 10.29 -27.53 -36.93
N SER A 501 10.83 -27.49 -35.71
CA SER A 501 10.47 -28.43 -34.65
C SER A 501 9.02 -28.27 -34.18
N THR A 502 8.30 -29.38 -34.05
CA THR A 502 6.97 -29.45 -33.42
C THR A 502 7.05 -29.55 -31.89
N TYR A 503 8.27 -29.57 -31.34
CA TYR A 503 8.49 -29.67 -29.90
C TYR A 503 7.86 -28.46 -29.18
N ARG A 504 6.97 -28.76 -28.23
CA ARG A 504 6.17 -27.74 -27.55
C ARG A 504 7.07 -26.83 -26.71
N TYR A 505 7.96 -27.40 -25.90
CA TYR A 505 8.72 -26.63 -24.92
C TYR A 505 9.95 -25.98 -25.55
N ALA A 506 10.23 -24.71 -25.24
CA ALA A 506 11.52 -24.09 -25.58
C ALA A 506 12.35 -23.94 -24.30
N GLY A 507 13.66 -24.11 -24.38
CA GLY A 507 14.53 -23.86 -23.22
C GLY A 507 14.78 -22.36 -23.03
N ASP A 508 15.06 -21.91 -21.80
CA ASP A 508 15.39 -20.51 -21.48
C ASP A 508 16.63 -19.95 -22.24
N SER A 509 17.36 -20.80 -22.96
CA SER A 509 18.54 -20.45 -23.77
C SER A 509 18.26 -20.47 -25.28
N SER A 510 16.99 -20.55 -25.68
CA SER A 510 16.57 -20.19 -27.03
C SER A 510 16.87 -18.69 -27.17
N GLY A 511 17.82 -18.31 -28.02
CA GLY A 511 18.32 -16.93 -28.08
C GLY A 511 17.20 -15.87 -28.20
N PRO A 512 17.49 -14.60 -27.90
CA PRO A 512 16.49 -13.53 -27.72
C PRO A 512 15.53 -13.23 -28.89
N ASN A 513 15.61 -13.94 -30.04
CA ASN A 513 14.85 -13.65 -31.27
C ASN A 513 14.46 -14.89 -32.11
N THR A 514 14.31 -16.09 -31.55
CA THR A 514 14.20 -17.29 -32.40
C THR A 514 12.80 -17.64 -32.92
N ILE A 515 11.71 -17.08 -32.36
CA ILE A 515 10.34 -17.28 -32.86
C ILE A 515 9.53 -16.00 -32.69
N SER A 516 9.26 -15.33 -33.81
CA SER A 516 8.33 -14.20 -33.87
C SER A 516 6.91 -14.76 -33.86
N CYS A 517 6.23 -14.65 -32.74
CA CYS A 517 4.82 -14.98 -32.63
C CYS A 517 3.98 -13.72 -32.74
N GLY A 518 2.69 -13.91 -33.00
CA GLY A 518 1.82 -12.80 -33.32
C GLY A 518 1.11 -13.06 -34.62
N ASP A 519 -0.05 -12.43 -34.70
CA ASP A 519 -1.01 -12.59 -35.79
C ASP A 519 -1.48 -11.19 -36.18
N THR A 520 -2.32 -11.13 -37.20
CA THR A 520 -2.96 -9.89 -37.58
C THR A 520 -4.14 -9.59 -36.65
N ILE A 521 -4.27 -8.33 -36.22
CA ILE A 521 -5.47 -7.84 -35.53
C ILE A 521 -6.14 -6.77 -36.38
N THR A 522 -7.47 -6.69 -36.32
CA THR A 522 -8.22 -5.61 -37.00
C THR A 522 -8.53 -4.53 -35.98
N LEU A 523 -8.06 -3.31 -36.24
CA LEU A 523 -8.35 -2.17 -35.37
C LEU A 523 -9.85 -1.84 -35.42
N PRO A 524 -10.44 -1.35 -34.32
CA PRO A 524 -11.85 -1.00 -34.29
C PRO A 524 -12.27 0.01 -35.36
N ASP A 525 -13.23 -0.36 -36.21
CA ASP A 525 -13.83 0.54 -37.22
C ASP A 525 -15.00 1.36 -36.66
N TRP A 526 -15.13 1.51 -35.34
CA TRP A 526 -16.14 2.35 -34.70
C TRP A 526 -15.54 3.50 -33.89
N LEU A 527 -14.21 3.54 -33.78
CA LEU A 527 -13.49 4.60 -33.09
C LEU A 527 -13.39 5.85 -33.95
N ARG A 528 -13.25 7.00 -33.29
CA ARG A 528 -13.11 8.29 -33.97
C ARG A 528 -11.66 8.50 -34.40
N GLU A 529 -11.46 9.49 -35.24
CA GLU A 529 -10.12 10.01 -35.52
C GLU A 529 -9.50 10.54 -34.22
N GLY A 530 -8.21 10.26 -33.99
CA GLY A 530 -7.50 10.72 -32.81
C GLY A 530 -6.32 9.86 -32.42
N ASP A 531 -5.65 10.28 -31.35
CA ASP A 531 -4.53 9.55 -30.75
C ASP A 531 -5.03 8.57 -29.69
N TYR A 532 -4.51 7.35 -29.74
CA TYR A 532 -4.89 6.24 -28.88
C TYR A 532 -3.66 5.48 -28.37
N VAL A 533 -3.81 4.86 -27.20
CA VAL A 533 -2.89 3.88 -26.65
C VAL A 533 -3.46 2.49 -26.87
N LEU A 534 -2.79 1.69 -27.70
CA LEU A 534 -3.10 0.28 -27.90
C LEU A 534 -2.36 -0.55 -26.85
N GLN A 535 -3.10 -1.27 -26.00
CA GLN A 535 -2.55 -2.17 -24.99
C GLN A 535 -2.76 -3.62 -25.40
N TRP A 536 -1.75 -4.46 -25.12
CA TRP A 536 -1.94 -5.89 -25.04
C TRP A 536 -1.52 -6.46 -23.70
N VAL A 537 -2.32 -7.41 -23.21
CA VAL A 537 -2.07 -8.16 -21.97
C VAL A 537 -2.05 -9.64 -22.29
N TRP A 538 -1.00 -10.34 -21.92
CA TRP A 538 -0.93 -11.80 -22.04
C TRP A 538 -1.24 -12.50 -20.73
N PHE A 539 -2.21 -13.42 -20.81
CA PHE A 539 -2.64 -14.29 -19.73
C PHE A 539 -2.16 -15.71 -20.05
N SER A 540 -1.24 -16.23 -19.24
CA SER A 540 -0.79 -17.61 -19.35
C SER A 540 -0.32 -18.16 -18.02
N VAL A 541 -0.15 -19.47 -18.03
CA VAL A 541 0.48 -20.28 -17.00
C VAL A 541 1.77 -20.85 -17.62
N GLY A 542 2.88 -20.78 -16.90
CA GLY A 542 4.18 -21.24 -17.37
C GLY A 542 4.35 -22.76 -17.31
N SER A 543 5.33 -23.25 -18.06
CA SER A 543 5.96 -24.55 -17.85
C SER A 543 7.46 -24.34 -17.63
N SER A 544 8.00 -24.87 -16.53
CA SER A 544 9.43 -24.83 -16.24
C SER A 544 9.94 -26.23 -15.94
N SER A 545 10.93 -26.69 -16.69
CA SER A 545 11.56 -28.02 -16.52
C SER A 545 10.59 -29.21 -16.52
N GLY A 546 9.49 -29.12 -17.28
CA GLY A 546 8.49 -30.19 -17.39
C GLY A 546 7.36 -30.12 -16.35
N ASN A 547 7.39 -29.17 -15.42
CA ASN A 547 6.28 -28.91 -14.51
C ASN A 547 5.30 -27.92 -15.13
N VAL A 548 4.09 -28.40 -15.37
CA VAL A 548 2.98 -27.68 -16.01
C VAL A 548 2.16 -26.91 -14.98
N GLY A 549 1.74 -25.67 -15.29
CA GLY A 549 0.75 -24.92 -14.49
C GLY A 549 1.32 -23.91 -13.49
N TRP A 550 2.52 -23.38 -13.71
CA TRP A 550 3.08 -22.32 -12.87
C TRP A 550 2.37 -20.99 -13.13
N ALA A 551 1.90 -20.29 -12.09
CA ALA A 551 1.34 -18.95 -12.25
C ALA A 551 2.46 -17.96 -12.62
N GLU A 552 2.35 -17.30 -13.77
CA GLU A 552 3.30 -16.29 -14.25
C GLU A 552 2.66 -14.89 -14.13
N PRO A 553 3.45 -13.81 -13.98
CA PRO A 553 2.92 -12.47 -14.05
C PRO A 553 2.32 -12.20 -15.44
N GLN A 554 1.23 -11.46 -15.48
CA GLN A 554 0.66 -10.96 -16.73
C GLN A 554 1.66 -10.00 -17.38
N PHE A 555 1.96 -10.24 -18.65
CA PHE A 555 2.81 -9.33 -19.41
C PHE A 555 1.93 -8.29 -20.09
N VAL A 556 2.22 -7.02 -19.82
CA VAL A 556 1.49 -5.88 -20.37
C VAL A 556 2.45 -5.02 -21.18
N SER A 557 2.03 -4.57 -22.35
CA SER A 557 2.75 -3.58 -23.14
C SER A 557 1.77 -2.70 -23.91
N CYS A 558 2.19 -1.46 -24.15
CA CYS A 558 1.39 -0.45 -24.85
C CYS A 558 2.14 0.10 -26.07
N ALA A 559 1.40 0.66 -27.02
CA ALA A 559 1.91 1.39 -28.18
C ALA A 559 1.00 2.58 -28.51
N ASP A 560 1.62 3.73 -28.77
CA ASP A 560 0.90 4.93 -29.20
C ASP A 560 0.59 4.84 -30.70
N ILE A 561 -0.67 5.04 -31.07
CA ILE A 561 -1.16 5.01 -32.45
C ILE A 561 -2.05 6.21 -32.74
N THR A 562 -2.14 6.60 -34.00
CA THR A 562 -3.08 7.65 -34.45
C THR A 562 -4.04 7.04 -35.47
N LEU A 563 -5.34 7.13 -35.21
CA LEU A 563 -6.36 6.83 -36.21
C LEU A 563 -6.58 8.06 -37.09
N THR A 564 -6.34 7.92 -38.39
CA THR A 564 -6.30 9.02 -39.37
C THR A 564 -7.66 9.44 -39.92
N SER A 565 -8.72 8.73 -39.56
CA SER A 565 -10.10 9.05 -39.92
C SER A 565 -11.05 8.49 -38.86
N ALA A 566 -12.32 8.88 -38.92
CA ALA A 566 -13.37 8.24 -38.13
C ALA A 566 -13.80 6.92 -38.78
N GLY A 567 -14.04 5.91 -37.95
CA GLY A 567 -14.57 4.62 -38.36
C GLY A 567 -16.03 4.72 -38.83
N SER A 568 -16.47 3.71 -39.59
CA SER A 568 -17.78 3.71 -40.26
C SER A 568 -18.83 2.83 -39.58
N SER A 569 -18.43 2.00 -38.62
CA SER A 569 -19.25 0.96 -38.01
C SER A 569 -19.75 1.33 -36.61
N SER A 570 -20.70 0.55 -36.09
CA SER A 570 -21.16 0.63 -34.70
C SER A 570 -20.37 -0.32 -33.81
N GLU A 571 -20.06 0.11 -32.59
CA GLU A 571 -19.40 -0.72 -31.58
C GLU A 571 -20.14 -2.05 -31.33
N PRO A 572 -19.45 -3.19 -31.42
CA PRO A 572 -20.05 -4.49 -31.16
C PRO A 572 -20.32 -4.67 -29.65
N LYS A 573 -21.33 -5.48 -29.32
CA LYS A 573 -21.69 -5.77 -27.91
C LYS A 573 -20.63 -6.55 -27.14
N CYS A 574 -19.82 -7.33 -27.85
CA CYS A 574 -18.80 -8.19 -27.26
C CYS A 574 -17.51 -8.06 -28.07
N PRO A 575 -16.34 -8.14 -27.41
CA PRO A 575 -15.06 -8.24 -28.09
C PRO A 575 -15.00 -9.51 -28.95
N THR A 576 -14.24 -9.44 -30.04
CA THR A 576 -14.06 -10.61 -30.92
C THR A 576 -12.94 -11.50 -30.39
N PHE A 577 -13.07 -12.81 -30.53
CA PHE A 577 -12.05 -13.79 -30.17
C PHE A 577 -11.64 -14.60 -31.40
N VAL A 578 -10.33 -14.74 -31.61
CA VAL A 578 -9.76 -15.64 -32.62
C VAL A 578 -8.95 -16.73 -31.92
N GLY A 579 -9.46 -17.96 -32.02
CA GLY A 579 -8.81 -19.17 -31.54
C GLY A 579 -7.74 -19.70 -32.51
N GLY A 580 -7.08 -20.79 -32.12
CA GLY A 580 -6.11 -21.49 -32.97
C GLY A 580 -4.68 -21.02 -32.74
N ASP A 581 -3.96 -21.73 -31.89
CA ASP A 581 -2.52 -21.56 -31.72
C ASP A 581 -1.71 -22.73 -32.28
N ARG A 582 -0.40 -22.58 -32.25
CA ARG A 582 0.53 -23.61 -32.72
C ARG A 582 0.32 -24.96 -32.04
N VAL A 583 -0.04 -25.00 -30.77
CA VAL A 583 -0.22 -26.27 -30.04
C VAL A 583 -1.52 -26.93 -30.48
N THR A 584 -2.62 -26.17 -30.60
CA THR A 584 -3.89 -26.72 -31.10
C THR A 584 -3.75 -27.20 -32.54
N LYS A 585 -3.00 -26.50 -33.39
CA LYS A 585 -2.65 -26.95 -34.75
C LYS A 585 -1.80 -28.23 -34.75
N ASN A 586 -0.75 -28.30 -33.93
CA ASN A 586 0.11 -29.47 -33.84
C ASN A 586 -0.63 -30.72 -33.33
N ASP A 587 -1.65 -30.53 -32.49
CA ASP A 587 -2.44 -31.61 -31.88
C ASP A 587 -3.72 -31.93 -32.68
N ASN A 588 -3.94 -31.30 -33.84
CA ASN A 588 -5.17 -31.39 -34.64
C ASN A 588 -6.46 -31.09 -33.84
N LEU A 589 -6.39 -30.14 -32.91
CA LEU A 589 -7.51 -29.63 -32.13
C LEU A 589 -8.25 -28.52 -32.90
N GLY A 590 -9.44 -28.14 -32.41
CA GLY A 590 -10.26 -27.10 -33.04
C GLY A 590 -9.56 -25.74 -33.12
N ASN A 591 -9.73 -25.03 -34.24
CA ASN A 591 -9.18 -23.68 -34.46
C ASN A 591 -9.93 -22.59 -33.67
N ASN A 592 -10.88 -22.96 -32.80
CA ASN A 592 -11.64 -22.08 -31.92
C ASN A 592 -11.16 -22.16 -30.46
N GLU A 593 -10.02 -22.80 -30.20
CA GLU A 593 -9.46 -22.99 -28.86
C GLU A 593 -8.04 -22.42 -28.77
N CYS A 594 -7.65 -21.98 -27.58
CA CYS A 594 -6.26 -21.71 -27.23
C CYS A 594 -5.78 -22.79 -26.27
N PHE A 595 -4.57 -23.29 -26.50
CA PHE A 595 -3.87 -24.10 -25.53
C PHE A 595 -3.59 -23.28 -24.28
N TYR A 596 -4.09 -23.78 -23.15
CA TYR A 596 -3.92 -23.17 -21.84
C TYR A 596 -3.70 -24.29 -20.82
N PHE A 597 -2.76 -24.12 -19.90
CA PHE A 597 -2.34 -25.23 -19.03
C PHE A 597 -3.38 -25.63 -17.95
N TYR A 598 -4.52 -24.94 -17.82
CA TYR A 598 -5.58 -25.32 -16.87
C TYR A 598 -7.00 -25.05 -17.41
N THR A 599 -7.71 -26.13 -17.79
CA THR A 599 -9.10 -26.21 -18.29
C THR A 599 -9.48 -25.28 -19.44
N ASN A 600 -10.15 -25.83 -20.46
CA ASN A 600 -10.61 -25.12 -21.65
C ASN A 600 -11.86 -24.24 -21.39
N SER A 601 -12.22 -23.99 -20.12
CA SER A 601 -13.39 -23.21 -19.72
C SER A 601 -12.97 -21.91 -19.04
N ILE A 602 -13.33 -20.78 -19.66
CA ILE A 602 -13.24 -19.43 -19.08
C ILE A 602 -14.12 -19.30 -17.81
N GLU A 603 -15.10 -20.18 -17.62
CA GLU A 603 -16.09 -20.08 -16.52
C GLU A 603 -15.60 -20.63 -15.16
N SER A 604 -14.53 -21.44 -15.14
CA SER A 604 -14.06 -22.14 -13.94
C SER A 604 -12.70 -21.64 -13.41
N THR A 605 -12.37 -20.37 -13.65
CA THR A 605 -11.29 -19.71 -12.90
C THR A 605 -11.60 -19.81 -11.40
N GLN A 606 -10.70 -20.41 -10.62
CA GLN A 606 -10.76 -20.45 -9.15
C GLN A 606 -10.54 -19.05 -8.55
N TYR A 607 -11.53 -18.19 -8.76
CA TYR A 607 -11.87 -16.98 -8.02
C TYR A 607 -13.39 -16.88 -7.81
N LYS A 608 -14.14 -17.99 -7.96
CA LYS A 608 -15.50 -18.11 -7.43
C LYS A 608 -15.49 -18.97 -6.17
N GLU A 609 -15.74 -18.32 -5.04
CA GLU A 609 -16.10 -19.00 -3.78
C GLU A 609 -17.27 -19.96 -3.99
N VAL A 610 -17.10 -21.22 -3.57
CA VAL A 610 -18.12 -22.13 -3.02
C VAL A 610 -17.32 -23.13 -2.17
N LYS A 611 -17.39 -23.25 -0.85
CA LYS A 611 -18.48 -23.14 0.14
C LYS A 611 -17.92 -22.79 1.50
#